data_AF-A0A7I9YS32-F1
#
_entry.id   AF-A0A7I9YS32-F1
#
_cell.length_a   1.000
_cell.length_b   1.000
_cell.length_c   1.000
_cell.angle_alpha   90.00
_cell.angle_beta   90.00
_cell.angle_gamma   90.00
#
_symmetry.space_group_name_H-M   'P 1'
#
loop_
_entity.id
_entity.type
_entity.pdbx_description
1 polymer ?
#
loop_
_entity_poly.entity_id
_entity_poly.type
_entity_poly.pdbx_seq_one_letter_code
_entity_poly.pdbx_strand_id
1 'polypeptide(L)'
;MNQPKARRSQLISTYGIGGLFPSSTTSYMIAGLHDWKEDRAEPVSEPRLARSLKVSELKQPPAGGRKDVPVIRFPYTQVCPTCRRIGRLHELSKDWNVAECSKDKQPLNPFRLIVACRRGHIDEFPYFQWLHRGQGNASSDHSMKLEARGRTSSLADLVLTCTCGVASRNLDGAVGPLPEFGSCRGAREVSPS
;
A
#
# COMPACT_ATOMS: atom_id res chain seq x y z
N MET A 1 -12.55 7.50 18.51
CA MET A 1 -11.54 7.16 17.49
C MET A 1 -10.80 8.42 17.11
N ASN A 2 -9.49 8.49 17.38
CA ASN A 2 -8.65 9.62 17.01
C ASN A 2 -8.45 9.57 15.48
N GLN A 3 -9.01 10.54 14.75
CA GLN A 3 -8.79 10.61 13.29
C GLN A 3 -7.35 11.07 13.02
N PRO A 4 -6.63 10.45 12.07
CA PRO A 4 -5.30 10.91 11.68
C PRO A 4 -5.39 12.37 11.20
N LYS A 5 -4.53 13.24 11.76
CA LYS A 5 -4.45 14.67 11.42
C LYS A 5 -3.08 14.97 10.81
N ALA A 6 -3.07 15.67 9.69
CA ALA A 6 -1.87 16.22 9.06
C ALA A 6 -2.03 17.73 8.88
N ARG A 7 -0.92 18.48 8.87
CA ARG A 7 -0.93 19.89 8.45
C ARG A 7 -1.04 19.95 6.93
N ARG A 8 -1.78 20.93 6.39
CA ARG A 8 -1.90 21.16 4.94
C ARG A 8 -0.55 21.22 4.23
N SER A 9 0.44 21.88 4.83
CA SER A 9 1.80 21.96 4.27
C SER A 9 2.46 20.59 4.11
N GLN A 10 2.18 19.63 5.00
CA GLN A 10 2.69 18.27 4.89
C GLN A 10 2.08 17.51 3.71
N LEU A 11 0.91 17.91 3.20
CA LEU A 11 0.32 17.31 1.99
C LEU A 11 0.99 17.78 0.70
N ILE A 12 1.63 18.94 0.74
CA ILE A 12 2.35 19.50 -0.40
C ILE A 12 3.78 18.97 -0.43
N SER A 13 4.40 18.78 0.73
CA SER A 13 5.82 18.37 0.82
C SER A 13 6.02 16.89 1.09
N THR A 14 5.47 16.36 2.19
CA THR A 14 5.86 15.04 2.74
C THR A 14 4.91 13.92 2.34
N TYR A 15 3.63 14.23 2.21
CA TYR A 15 2.53 13.32 1.94
C TYR A 15 1.72 13.87 0.78
N GLY A 16 2.34 13.92 -0.40
CA GLY A 16 1.60 14.18 -1.64
C GLY A 16 0.60 13.07 -1.96
N ILE A 17 -0.07 13.20 -3.10
CA ILE A 17 -0.85 12.11 -3.70
C ILE A 17 0.04 10.86 -3.80
N GLY A 18 -0.48 9.71 -3.37
CA GLY A 18 0.29 8.47 -3.32
C GLY A 18 1.27 8.35 -2.15
N GLY A 19 1.48 9.42 -1.39
CA GLY A 19 2.32 9.43 -0.20
C GLY A 19 1.73 8.58 0.92
N LEU A 20 2.61 7.90 1.67
CA LEU A 20 2.23 7.10 2.84
C LEU A 20 2.26 7.96 4.10
N PHE A 21 1.09 8.16 4.68
CA PHE A 21 0.87 8.80 5.97
C PHE A 21 0.85 7.75 7.10
N PRO A 22 1.80 7.79 8.04
CA PRO A 22 1.82 6.87 9.17
C PRO A 22 0.74 7.22 10.20
N SER A 23 0.04 6.21 10.71
CA SER A 23 -0.83 6.28 11.88
C SER A 23 -0.32 5.31 12.95
N SER A 24 -0.73 5.49 14.21
CA SER A 24 -0.21 4.72 15.35
C SER A 24 -0.23 3.19 15.18
N THR A 25 -1.22 2.65 14.48
CA THR A 25 -1.41 1.20 14.29
C THR A 25 -1.47 0.76 12.82
N THR A 26 -1.41 1.69 11.86
CA THR A 26 -1.57 1.38 10.42
C THR A 26 -0.99 2.51 9.57
N SER A 27 -0.90 2.32 8.26
CA SER A 27 -0.51 3.36 7.31
C SER A 27 -1.63 3.63 6.32
N TYR A 28 -1.74 4.89 5.91
CA TYR A 28 -2.70 5.34 4.92
C TYR A 28 -1.96 5.92 3.72
N MET A 29 -2.45 5.66 2.51
CA MET A 29 -2.00 6.35 1.30
C MET A 29 -3.00 7.45 0.97
N ILE A 30 -2.49 8.61 0.58
CA ILE A 30 -3.33 9.71 0.10
C ILE A 30 -3.82 9.37 -1.30
N ALA A 31 -5.14 9.45 -1.49
CA ALA A 31 -5.77 9.07 -2.74
C ALA A 31 -5.50 10.10 -3.86
N GLY A 32 -5.68 9.66 -5.10
CA GLY A 32 -5.53 10.49 -6.29
C GLY A 32 -6.56 11.62 -6.34
N LEU A 33 -6.27 12.67 -7.12
CA LEU A 33 -7.13 13.86 -7.21
C LEU A 33 -8.56 13.54 -7.68
N HIS A 34 -8.76 12.44 -8.40
CA HIS A 34 -10.09 11.97 -8.81
C HIS A 34 -11.03 11.66 -7.62
N ASP A 35 -10.48 11.34 -6.44
CA ASP A 35 -11.25 11.13 -5.22
C ASP A 35 -11.44 12.43 -4.41
N TRP A 36 -10.79 13.53 -4.80
CA TRP A 36 -10.83 14.79 -4.08
C TRP A 36 -12.09 15.56 -4.46
N LYS A 37 -12.68 16.20 -3.44
CA LYS A 37 -13.85 17.05 -3.59
C LYS A 37 -13.41 18.44 -4.03
N GLU A 38 -13.35 18.65 -5.34
CA GLU A 38 -12.90 19.92 -5.92
C GLU A 38 -13.72 21.14 -5.46
N ASP A 39 -15.01 20.95 -5.18
CA ASP A 39 -15.91 21.98 -4.66
C ASP A 39 -15.48 22.51 -3.28
N ARG A 40 -14.65 21.76 -2.56
CA ARG A 40 -14.09 22.13 -1.25
C ARG A 40 -12.66 22.67 -1.33
N ALA A 41 -12.05 22.65 -2.51
CA ALA A 41 -10.68 23.11 -2.70
C ALA A 41 -10.70 24.60 -3.07
N GLU A 42 -10.25 25.44 -2.15
CA GLU A 42 -10.21 26.89 -2.36
C GLU A 42 -9.16 27.26 -3.43
N PRO A 43 -9.45 28.22 -4.33
CA PRO A 43 -8.48 28.68 -5.31
C PRO A 43 -7.36 29.49 -4.66
N VAL A 44 -6.17 29.41 -5.25
CA VAL A 44 -4.97 30.15 -4.88
C VAL A 44 -4.59 31.08 -6.02
N SER A 45 -4.60 32.38 -5.76
CA SER A 45 -4.26 33.39 -6.77
C SER A 45 -2.74 33.53 -6.90
N GLU A 46 -2.15 32.76 -7.81
CA GLU A 46 -0.72 32.85 -8.16
C GLU A 46 -0.53 32.88 -9.69
N PRO A 47 -0.82 34.02 -10.35
CA PRO A 47 -0.85 34.10 -11.83
C PRO A 47 0.48 33.76 -12.51
N ARG A 48 1.60 34.08 -11.86
CA ARG A 48 2.95 33.78 -12.38
C ARG A 48 3.23 32.28 -12.34
N LEU A 49 2.88 31.62 -11.25
CA LEU A 49 3.07 30.17 -11.08
C LEU A 49 2.14 29.40 -12.01
N ALA A 50 0.86 29.78 -12.09
CA ALA A 50 -0.10 29.16 -12.99
C ALA A 50 0.36 29.21 -14.46
N ARG A 51 0.87 30.37 -14.90
CA ARG A 51 1.45 30.53 -16.24
C ARG A 51 2.68 29.65 -16.47
N SER A 52 3.58 29.57 -15.47
CA SER A 52 4.78 28.73 -15.54
C SER A 52 4.44 27.24 -15.65
N LEU A 53 3.45 26.79 -14.89
CA LEU A 53 2.96 25.41 -14.87
C LEU A 53 1.99 25.09 -16.02
N LYS A 54 1.57 26.08 -16.81
CA LYS A 54 0.58 25.97 -17.89
C LYS A 54 -0.78 25.43 -17.42
N VAL A 55 -1.21 25.83 -16.24
CA VAL A 55 -2.52 25.47 -15.66
C VAL A 55 -3.45 26.69 -15.62
N SER A 56 -4.76 26.45 -15.70
CA SER A 56 -5.79 27.50 -15.62
C SER A 56 -5.97 28.02 -14.19
N GLU A 57 -5.81 27.16 -13.20
CA GLU A 57 -6.02 27.47 -11.80
C GLU A 57 -5.13 26.63 -10.89
N LEU A 58 -4.87 27.16 -9.70
CA LEU A 58 -4.22 26.45 -8.60
C LEU A 58 -5.21 26.38 -7.45
N LYS A 59 -5.34 25.23 -6.81
CA LYS A 59 -6.19 25.04 -5.64
C LYS A 59 -5.36 24.56 -4.46
N GLN A 60 -5.70 25.04 -3.27
CA GLN A 60 -5.10 24.52 -2.04
C GLN A 60 -5.85 23.25 -1.59
N PRO A 61 -5.17 22.31 -0.91
CA PRO A 61 -5.83 21.17 -0.32
C PRO A 61 -6.97 21.61 0.62
N PRO A 62 -8.16 20.97 0.55
CA PRO A 62 -9.27 21.28 1.45
C PRO A 62 -8.86 21.15 2.93
N ALA A 63 -9.47 21.95 3.79
CA ALA A 63 -9.29 21.83 5.24
C ALA A 63 -10.48 22.40 6.02
N GLY A 64 -10.74 21.84 7.20
CA GLY A 64 -11.72 22.35 8.16
C GLY A 64 -13.03 21.56 8.22
N GLY A 65 -13.15 20.45 7.49
CA GLY A 65 -14.33 19.57 7.47
C GLY A 65 -14.04 18.12 7.89
N ARG A 66 -15.07 17.28 7.85
CA ARG A 66 -14.90 15.82 7.93
C ARG A 66 -14.48 15.30 6.54
N LYS A 67 -13.42 14.49 6.50
CA LYS A 67 -12.83 13.90 5.28
C LYS A 67 -12.33 14.95 4.28
N ASP A 68 -11.48 15.86 4.75
CA ASP A 68 -10.89 16.92 3.91
C ASP A 68 -10.02 16.37 2.79
N VAL A 69 -9.26 15.32 3.10
CA VAL A 69 -8.36 14.65 2.16
C VAL A 69 -8.69 13.16 2.14
N PRO A 70 -9.05 12.60 0.98
CA PRO A 70 -9.34 11.18 0.87
C PRO A 70 -8.05 10.37 1.08
N VAL A 71 -8.14 9.39 1.96
CA VAL A 71 -7.06 8.44 2.22
C VAL A 71 -7.59 7.02 2.19
N ILE A 72 -6.76 6.09 1.75
CA ILE A 72 -7.03 4.66 1.77
C ILE A 72 -6.02 3.97 2.69
N ARG A 73 -6.40 2.89 3.36
CA ARG A 73 -5.42 2.07 4.09
C ARG A 73 -4.49 1.42 3.06
N PHE A 74 -3.19 1.54 3.25
CA PHE A 74 -2.23 0.88 2.36
C PHE A 74 -0.87 0.73 3.04
N PRO A 75 -0.18 -0.42 2.88
CA PRO A 75 -0.65 -1.66 2.25
C PRO A 75 -1.81 -2.35 3.00
N TYR A 76 -2.63 -3.14 2.30
CA TYR A 76 -3.69 -3.97 2.90
C TYR A 76 -3.15 -5.31 3.37
N THR A 77 -2.08 -5.78 2.74
CA THR A 77 -1.34 -6.98 3.06
C THR A 77 -0.54 -6.73 4.32
N GLN A 78 -0.74 -7.61 5.30
CA GLN A 78 -0.18 -7.54 6.62
C GLN A 78 0.58 -8.84 6.92
N VAL A 79 1.49 -8.77 7.88
CA VAL A 79 2.26 -9.90 8.40
C VAL A 79 2.14 -9.90 9.92
N CYS A 80 1.77 -11.05 10.49
CA CYS A 80 1.82 -11.23 11.93
C CYS A 80 3.28 -11.43 12.39
N PRO A 81 3.78 -10.67 13.38
CA PRO A 81 5.15 -10.84 13.88
C PRO A 81 5.40 -12.19 14.55
N THR A 82 4.35 -12.83 15.09
CA THR A 82 4.45 -14.09 15.86
C THR A 82 4.17 -15.31 14.99
N CYS A 83 2.93 -15.56 14.52
CA CYS A 83 2.65 -16.72 13.69
C CYS A 83 3.16 -16.63 12.24
N ARG A 84 3.74 -15.49 11.84
CA ARG A 84 4.31 -15.23 10.50
C ARG A 84 3.31 -15.31 9.34
N ARG A 85 2.01 -15.42 9.61
CA ARG A 85 0.99 -15.41 8.56
C ARG A 85 1.04 -14.10 7.78
N ILE A 86 1.03 -14.20 6.46
CA ILE A 86 0.88 -13.08 5.53
C ILE A 86 -0.48 -13.18 4.84
N GLY A 87 -1.19 -12.07 4.73
CA GLY A 87 -2.52 -12.02 4.15
C GLY A 87 -3.12 -10.62 4.21
N ARG A 88 -4.30 -10.45 3.63
CA ARG A 88 -5.05 -9.19 3.78
C ARG A 88 -5.46 -9.02 5.23
N LEU A 89 -5.62 -7.77 5.66
CA LEU A 89 -6.01 -7.43 7.03
C LEU A 89 -7.20 -8.27 7.54
N HIS A 90 -8.30 -8.32 6.79
CA HIS A 90 -9.49 -9.06 7.19
C HIS A 90 -9.28 -10.58 7.28
N GLU A 91 -8.34 -11.15 6.50
CA GLU A 91 -7.99 -12.58 6.55
C GLU A 91 -7.20 -12.94 7.81
N LEU A 92 -6.42 -11.98 8.33
CA LEU A 92 -5.60 -12.16 9.53
C LEU A 92 -6.31 -11.73 10.81
N SER A 93 -7.16 -10.71 10.74
CA SER A 93 -7.84 -10.09 11.88
C SER A 93 -9.27 -10.61 12.07
N LYS A 94 -9.93 -11.06 10.99
CA LYS A 94 -11.40 -11.23 10.91
C LYS A 94 -12.19 -9.93 11.09
N ASP A 95 -11.49 -8.79 11.12
CA ASP A 95 -12.05 -7.44 11.19
C ASP A 95 -11.34 -6.55 10.16
N TRP A 96 -12.08 -5.61 9.57
CA TRP A 96 -11.59 -4.70 8.54
C TRP A 96 -10.85 -3.48 9.10
N ASN A 97 -11.02 -3.17 10.38
CA ASN A 97 -10.56 -1.97 11.06
C ASN A 97 -9.47 -2.26 12.10
N VAL A 98 -9.49 -3.45 12.70
CA VAL A 98 -8.55 -3.84 13.77
C VAL A 98 -7.29 -4.47 13.17
N ALA A 99 -6.15 -3.80 13.30
CA ALA A 99 -4.83 -4.29 12.89
C ALA A 99 -4.21 -5.25 13.92
N GLU A 100 -4.96 -6.26 14.36
CA GLU A 100 -4.53 -7.25 15.34
C GLU A 100 -4.74 -8.66 14.78
N CYS A 101 -3.79 -9.56 15.01
CA CYS A 101 -3.91 -10.94 14.57
C CYS A 101 -5.00 -11.67 15.37
N SER A 102 -5.95 -12.30 14.69
CA SER A 102 -7.03 -13.04 15.33
C SER A 102 -6.52 -14.21 16.18
N LYS A 103 -5.35 -14.76 15.83
CA LYS A 103 -4.73 -15.93 16.46
C LYS A 103 -3.87 -15.55 17.67
N ASP A 104 -2.93 -14.64 17.48
CA ASP A 104 -1.90 -14.33 18.48
C ASP A 104 -2.17 -13.03 19.25
N LYS A 105 -3.22 -12.28 18.89
CA LYS A 105 -3.56 -10.97 19.47
C LYS A 105 -2.46 -9.92 19.37
N GLN A 106 -1.49 -10.15 18.50
CA GLN A 106 -0.39 -9.22 18.24
C GLN A 106 -0.76 -8.18 17.19
N PRO A 107 -0.27 -6.94 17.32
CA PRO A 107 -0.37 -5.94 16.27
C PRO A 107 0.23 -6.47 14.96
N LEU A 108 -0.52 -6.29 13.88
CA LEU A 108 -0.11 -6.68 12.53
C LEU A 108 0.83 -5.61 11.94
N ASN A 109 1.83 -6.06 11.18
CA ASN A 109 2.78 -5.18 10.50
C ASN A 109 2.48 -5.13 9.00
N PRO A 110 2.46 -3.94 8.37
CA PRO A 110 2.28 -3.86 6.93
C PRO A 110 3.39 -4.57 6.17
N PHE A 111 3.03 -5.33 5.14
CA PHE A 111 4.00 -5.92 4.23
C PHE A 111 4.59 -4.82 3.32
N ARG A 112 5.90 -4.57 3.44
CA ARG A 112 6.55 -3.36 2.90
C ARG A 112 7.10 -3.53 1.48
N LEU A 113 6.50 -4.40 0.67
CA LEU A 113 6.81 -4.50 -0.75
C LEU A 113 5.60 -4.09 -1.57
N ILE A 114 5.87 -3.23 -2.56
CA ILE A 114 4.88 -2.67 -3.46
C ILE A 114 5.38 -2.81 -4.89
N VAL A 115 4.47 -2.69 -5.85
CA VAL A 115 4.80 -2.60 -7.26
C VAL A 115 4.27 -1.28 -7.81
N ALA A 116 5.00 -0.69 -8.75
CA ALA A 116 4.56 0.49 -9.46
C ALA A 116 4.76 0.30 -10.96
N CYS A 117 3.83 0.80 -11.78
CA CYS A 117 3.98 0.80 -13.23
C CYS A 117 4.55 2.14 -13.74
N ARG A 118 5.07 2.14 -14.97
CA ARG A 118 5.60 3.35 -15.64
C ARG A 118 4.59 4.48 -15.81
N ARG A 119 3.29 4.17 -15.73
CA ARG A 119 2.19 5.14 -15.78
C ARG A 119 1.85 5.73 -14.40
N GLY A 120 2.63 5.45 -13.36
CA GLY A 120 2.37 5.99 -12.02
C GLY A 120 1.18 5.33 -11.30
N HIS A 121 0.90 4.05 -11.55
CA HIS A 121 -0.03 3.29 -10.69
C HIS A 121 0.72 2.46 -9.66
N ILE A 122 0.24 2.46 -8.42
CA ILE A 122 0.80 1.65 -7.32
C ILE A 122 -0.14 0.50 -6.97
N ASP A 123 0.43 -0.70 -6.79
CA ASP A 123 -0.27 -1.85 -6.25
C ASP A 123 0.59 -2.57 -5.21
N GLU A 124 -0.03 -3.51 -4.49
CA GLU A 124 0.66 -4.36 -3.53
C GLU A 124 1.51 -5.41 -4.25
N PHE A 125 2.63 -5.80 -3.65
CA PHE A 125 3.45 -6.85 -4.22
C PHE A 125 2.65 -8.16 -4.35
N PRO A 126 2.67 -8.83 -5.52
CA PRO A 126 1.86 -10.00 -5.80
C PRO A 126 2.41 -11.26 -5.12
N TYR A 127 2.48 -11.28 -3.78
CA TYR A 127 3.13 -12.33 -2.98
C TYR A 127 2.56 -13.73 -3.26
N PHE A 128 1.25 -13.83 -3.52
CA PHE A 128 0.61 -15.10 -3.87
C PHE A 128 1.12 -15.62 -5.21
N GLN A 129 1.04 -14.81 -6.28
CA GLN A 129 1.56 -15.20 -7.59
C GLN A 129 3.08 -15.43 -7.53
N TRP A 130 3.79 -14.62 -6.75
CA TRP A 130 5.23 -14.77 -6.55
C TRP A 130 5.59 -16.16 -6.07
N LEU A 131 4.88 -16.69 -5.06
CA LEU A 131 5.15 -18.04 -4.57
C LEU A 131 4.68 -19.11 -5.56
N HIS A 132 3.43 -19.04 -6.03
CA HIS A 132 2.78 -20.17 -6.73
C HIS A 132 3.13 -20.28 -8.22
N ARG A 133 3.63 -19.21 -8.84
CA ARG A 133 3.86 -19.20 -10.28
C ARG A 133 4.92 -20.22 -10.71
N GLY A 134 4.58 -20.98 -11.76
CA GLY A 134 5.41 -22.05 -12.30
C GLY A 134 5.41 -23.33 -11.45
N GLN A 135 4.57 -23.40 -10.42
CA GLN A 135 4.43 -24.58 -9.57
C GLN A 135 3.09 -25.25 -9.86
N GLY A 136 3.11 -26.58 -10.05
CA GLY A 136 1.89 -27.38 -10.17
C GLY A 136 1.12 -27.41 -8.85
N ASN A 137 -0.20 -27.60 -8.97
CA ASN A 137 -1.23 -27.67 -7.92
C ASN A 137 -0.79 -28.29 -6.57
N ALA A 138 -1.50 -27.98 -5.46
CA ALA A 138 -1.76 -29.05 -4.47
C ALA A 138 -2.92 -28.88 -3.45
N SER A 139 -3.59 -27.73 -3.28
CA SER A 139 -4.78 -27.64 -2.40
C SER A 139 -5.62 -26.40 -2.70
N SER A 140 -6.94 -26.44 -2.42
CA SER A 140 -7.83 -25.27 -2.48
C SER A 140 -7.68 -24.32 -1.28
N ASP A 141 -7.13 -24.80 -0.16
CA ASP A 141 -6.88 -23.99 1.03
C ASP A 141 -5.44 -23.49 1.07
N HIS A 142 -5.29 -22.17 1.12
CA HIS A 142 -4.01 -21.47 1.07
C HIS A 142 -3.78 -20.66 2.36
N SER A 143 -2.89 -21.15 3.21
CA SER A 143 -2.36 -20.39 4.35
C SER A 143 -0.89 -20.09 4.09
N MET A 144 -0.57 -18.82 3.85
CA MET A 144 0.78 -18.37 3.55
C MET A 144 1.49 -17.80 4.78
N LYS A 145 2.81 -18.00 4.85
CA LYS A 145 3.68 -17.38 5.86
C LYS A 145 4.86 -16.67 5.20
N LEU A 146 5.37 -15.65 5.89
CA LEU A 146 6.60 -14.94 5.57
C LEU A 146 7.59 -15.10 6.72
N GLU A 147 8.65 -15.87 6.50
CA GLU A 147 9.66 -16.17 7.50
C GLU A 147 10.96 -15.41 7.18
N ALA A 148 11.58 -14.84 8.22
CA ALA A 148 12.89 -14.22 8.11
C ALA A 148 13.94 -15.22 8.59
N ARG A 149 14.83 -15.67 7.70
CA ARG A 149 15.90 -16.63 8.03
C ARG A 149 17.06 -16.02 8.82
N GLY A 150 17.15 -14.69 8.88
CA GLY A 150 18.10 -13.95 9.71
C GLY A 150 19.57 -14.17 9.36
N ARG A 151 19.89 -14.60 8.13
CA ARG A 151 21.27 -14.84 7.69
C ARG A 151 21.91 -13.56 7.18
N THR A 152 21.13 -12.67 6.57
CA THR A 152 21.51 -11.31 6.15
C THR A 152 20.34 -10.33 6.37
N SER A 153 20.49 -9.08 5.92
CA SER A 153 19.43 -8.07 5.84
C SER A 153 18.82 -7.93 4.44
N SER A 154 19.04 -8.93 3.56
CA SER A 154 18.57 -8.92 2.18
C SER A 154 17.18 -9.53 2.01
N LEU A 155 16.55 -9.30 0.85
CA LEU A 155 15.30 -9.96 0.50
C LEU A 155 15.41 -11.48 0.35
N ALA A 156 16.62 -12.00 0.13
CA ALA A 156 16.87 -13.43 0.06
C ALA A 156 16.61 -14.15 1.41
N ASP A 157 16.60 -13.42 2.53
CA ASP A 157 16.24 -13.95 3.85
C ASP A 157 14.74 -14.06 4.09
N LEU A 158 13.95 -13.34 3.32
CA LEU A 158 12.51 -13.34 3.43
C LEU A 158 11.97 -14.47 2.57
N VAL A 159 11.38 -15.48 3.21
CA VAL A 159 10.93 -16.71 2.56
C VAL A 159 9.44 -16.87 2.71
N LEU A 160 8.77 -17.01 1.58
CA LEU A 160 7.36 -17.34 1.50
C LEU A 160 7.17 -18.84 1.49
N THR A 161 6.20 -19.30 2.29
CA THR A 161 5.74 -20.69 2.32
C THR A 161 4.22 -20.72 2.22
N CYS A 162 3.66 -21.84 1.76
CA CYS A 162 2.22 -22.07 1.76
C CYS A 162 1.92 -23.52 2.14
N THR A 163 0.78 -23.72 2.80
CA THR A 163 0.26 -25.05 3.17
C THR A 163 -0.19 -25.89 1.98
N CYS A 164 -0.32 -25.30 0.80
CA CYS A 164 -0.84 -25.96 -0.40
C CYS A 164 0.19 -26.84 -1.12
N GLY A 165 1.37 -27.13 -0.55
CA GLY A 165 2.34 -28.07 -1.11
C GLY A 165 3.34 -27.49 -2.12
N VAL A 166 3.24 -26.21 -2.49
CA VAL A 166 4.24 -25.53 -3.33
C VAL A 166 5.57 -25.36 -2.59
N ALA A 167 6.68 -25.45 -3.33
CA ALA A 167 8.01 -25.21 -2.80
C ALA A 167 8.15 -23.76 -2.32
N SER A 168 8.82 -23.59 -1.18
CA SER A 168 9.11 -22.28 -0.61
C SER A 168 9.95 -21.42 -1.58
N ARG A 169 9.68 -20.11 -1.64
CA ARG A 169 10.43 -19.18 -2.49
C ARG A 169 10.83 -17.95 -1.68
N ASN A 170 12.07 -17.50 -1.82
CA ASN A 170 12.51 -16.24 -1.21
C ASN A 170 12.06 -15.03 -2.04
N LEU A 171 12.28 -13.83 -1.52
CA LEU A 171 11.96 -12.57 -2.21
C LEU A 171 13.15 -12.03 -3.01
N ASP A 172 14.15 -12.85 -3.29
CA ASP A 172 15.28 -12.44 -4.11
C ASP A 172 14.83 -12.16 -5.55
N GLY A 173 15.36 -11.11 -6.16
CA GLY A 173 14.89 -10.63 -7.47
C GLY A 173 13.52 -9.93 -7.46
N ALA A 174 12.91 -9.69 -6.30
CA ALA A 174 11.69 -8.88 -6.19
C ALA A 174 11.94 -7.38 -6.45
N VAL A 175 13.21 -6.97 -6.57
CA VAL A 175 13.62 -5.60 -6.93
C VAL A 175 13.90 -5.55 -8.42
N GLY A 176 13.06 -4.83 -9.16
CA GLY A 176 13.23 -4.62 -10.59
C GLY A 176 11.95 -4.82 -11.38
N PRO A 177 12.05 -4.88 -12.73
CA PRO A 177 10.90 -5.14 -13.59
C PRO A 177 10.29 -6.51 -13.29
N LEU A 178 8.98 -6.55 -13.08
CA LEU A 178 8.21 -7.77 -12.85
C LEU A 178 7.19 -8.03 -13.98
N PRO A 179 7.61 -8.08 -15.27
CA PRO A 179 6.68 -8.24 -16.40
C PRO A 179 5.88 -9.55 -16.32
N GLU A 180 6.48 -10.52 -15.65
CA GLU A 180 6.01 -11.87 -15.47
C GLU A 180 4.93 -12.03 -14.38
N PHE A 181 4.72 -11.02 -13.54
CA PHE A 181 3.79 -11.08 -12.39
C PHE A 181 2.52 -10.25 -12.57
N GLY A 182 2.24 -9.82 -13.81
CA GLY A 182 0.95 -9.29 -14.22
C GLY A 182 1.02 -7.92 -14.90
N SER A 183 -0.13 -7.53 -15.45
CA SER A 183 -0.33 -6.20 -16.01
C SER A 183 -0.85 -5.22 -14.96
N CYS A 184 -0.52 -3.95 -15.12
CA CYS A 184 -1.07 -2.87 -14.32
C CYS A 184 -2.61 -2.87 -14.39
N ARG A 185 -3.28 -2.99 -13.24
CA ARG A 185 -4.76 -2.98 -13.10
C ARG A 185 -5.38 -1.59 -12.96
N GLY A 186 -4.55 -0.53 -12.91
CA GLY A 186 -5.04 0.85 -12.76
C GLY A 186 -5.59 1.17 -11.36
N ALA A 187 -5.34 0.32 -10.36
CA ALA A 187 -6.06 0.36 -9.08
C ALA A 187 -5.85 1.66 -8.28
N ARG A 188 -4.67 2.28 -8.37
CA ARG A 188 -4.32 3.49 -7.59
C ARG A 188 -3.41 4.38 -8.42
N GLU A 189 -3.99 5.40 -9.05
CA GLU A 189 -3.26 6.40 -9.83
C GLU A 189 -2.66 7.45 -8.88
N VAL A 190 -1.35 7.65 -8.97
CA VAL A 190 -0.62 8.64 -8.15
C VAL A 190 -0.07 9.81 -8.96
N SER A 191 -0.47 9.91 -10.24
CA SER A 191 -0.13 11.04 -11.11
C SER A 191 -1.33 11.35 -11.99
N PRO A 192 -1.80 12.60 -12.07
CA PRO A 192 -2.84 12.97 -13.02
C PRO A 192 -2.33 12.79 -14.45
N SER A 193 -3.22 12.32 -15.33
CA SER A 193 -2.98 12.17 -16.78
C SER A 193 -2.94 13.51 -17.51
#